data_AF-A0A941J2Z2-F1
#
_entry.id   AF-A0A941J2Z2-F1
#
_cell.length_a   1.000
_cell.length_b   1.000
_cell.length_c   1.000
_cell.angle_alpha   90.00
_cell.angle_beta   90.00
_cell.angle_gamma   90.00
#
_symmetry.space_group_name_H-M   'P 1'
#
loop_
_entity.id
_entity.type
_entity.pdbx_description
1 polymer ?
#
loop_
_entity_poly.entity_id
_entity_poly.type
_entity_poly.pdbx_seq_one_letter_code
_entity_poly.pdbx_strand_id
1 'polypeptide(L)'
;MSTGSCSSSPDNPFGFPFSMSCARHDFGYRSYKAAGTYSADKSPLDSAFYEDLERICAAYPGGTKSGCDSTAWTYYQAVKAFG
;
A
#
# COMPACT_ATOMS: atom_id res chain seq x y z
N MET A 1 -15.11 2.76 15.45
CA MET A 1 -13.71 3.13 15.23
C MET A 1 -13.09 2.16 14.24
N SER A 2 -13.09 2.52 12.96
CA SER A 2 -12.12 2.01 11.99
C SER A 2 -11.66 3.22 11.20
N THR A 3 -10.45 3.60 11.55
CA THR A 3 -9.62 4.70 11.07
C THR A 3 -9.54 4.67 9.54
N GLY A 4 -9.36 5.81 8.88
CA GLY A 4 -9.25 5.91 7.41
C GLY A 4 -8.02 5.19 6.85
N SER A 5 -8.04 3.86 6.80
CA SER A 5 -6.87 3.02 6.61
C SER A 5 -6.51 2.75 5.15
N CYS A 6 -6.85 3.64 4.22
CA CYS A 6 -6.42 3.68 2.81
C CYS A 6 -7.22 4.82 2.11
N SER A 7 -7.31 6.03 2.70
CA SER A 7 -8.29 7.05 2.26
C SER A 7 -8.12 7.54 0.82
N SER A 8 -6.96 7.31 0.22
CA SER A 8 -6.65 7.65 -1.17
C SER A 8 -6.39 6.42 -2.04
N SER A 9 -6.61 5.21 -1.52
CA SER A 9 -6.30 3.99 -2.27
C SER A 9 -7.47 3.55 -3.13
N PRO A 10 -7.20 2.86 -4.25
CA PRO A 10 -8.23 2.30 -5.13
C PRO A 10 -9.19 1.36 -4.37
N ASP A 11 -10.40 1.16 -4.91
CA ASP A 11 -11.33 0.17 -4.37
C ASP A 11 -10.69 -1.23 -4.34
N ASN A 12 -10.91 -1.96 -3.24
CA ASN A 12 -10.49 -3.35 -3.08
C ASN A 12 -11.72 -4.26 -3.13
N PRO A 13 -12.24 -4.58 -4.33
CA PRO A 13 -13.49 -5.33 -4.50
C PRO A 13 -13.40 -6.77 -3.95
N PHE A 14 -12.19 -7.29 -3.74
CA PHE A 14 -11.94 -8.63 -3.23
C PHE A 14 -11.71 -8.69 -1.71
N GLY A 15 -11.63 -7.54 -1.03
CA GLY A 15 -11.55 -7.48 0.43
C GLY A 15 -10.23 -7.95 1.04
N PHE A 16 -9.11 -7.89 0.32
CA PHE A 16 -7.80 -8.27 0.85
C PHE A 16 -7.39 -7.40 2.07
N PRO A 17 -6.71 -7.96 3.09
CA PRO A 17 -6.44 -7.27 4.35
C PRO A 17 -5.26 -6.27 4.28
N PHE A 18 -5.33 -5.30 3.38
CA PHE A 18 -4.27 -4.30 3.13
C PHE A 18 -4.24 -3.12 4.12
N SER A 19 -5.18 -3.06 5.06
CA SER A 19 -5.34 -1.94 6.00
C SER A 19 -4.10 -1.67 6.85
N MET A 20 -3.40 -2.72 7.29
CA MET A 20 -2.15 -2.57 8.06
C MET A 20 -1.02 -2.00 7.22
N SER A 21 -0.87 -2.46 5.98
CA SER A 21 0.13 -1.94 5.03
C SER A 21 -0.13 -0.47 4.70
N CYS A 22 -1.39 -0.09 4.47
CA CYS A 22 -1.78 1.30 4.26
C CYS A 22 -1.48 2.16 5.49
N ALA A 23 -1.81 1.70 6.70
CA ALA A 23 -1.52 2.46 7.92
C ALA A 23 -0.02 2.72 8.11
N ARG A 24 0.85 1.74 7.77
CA ARG A 24 2.30 1.90 7.79
C ARG A 24 2.80 2.89 6.74
N HIS A 25 2.26 2.82 5.52
CA HIS A 25 2.60 3.74 4.42
C HIS A 25 2.25 5.19 4.78
N ASP A 26 1.03 5.40 5.27
CA ASP A 26 0.53 6.69 5.76
C ASP A 26 1.40 7.27 6.89
N PHE A 27 1.82 6.43 7.83
CA PHE A 27 2.73 6.83 8.91
C PHE A 27 4.10 7.27 8.36
N GLY A 28 4.65 6.51 7.41
CA GLY A 28 5.88 6.88 6.71
C GLY A 28 5.73 8.22 6.00
N TYR A 29 4.65 8.42 5.22
CA TYR A 29 4.38 9.66 4.50
C TYR A 29 4.36 10.87 5.44
N ARG A 30 3.63 10.78 6.55
CA ARG A 30 3.58 11.87 7.55
C ARG A 30 4.95 12.13 8.19
N SER A 31 5.69 11.08 8.49
CA SER A 31 7.01 11.18 9.15
C SER A 31 8.04 11.83 8.24
N TYR A 32 8.16 11.39 6.98
CA TYR A 32 9.11 11.97 6.03
C TYR A 32 8.70 13.38 5.58
N LYS A 33 7.40 13.69 5.51
CA LYS A 33 6.93 15.08 5.28
C LYS A 33 7.30 15.99 6.45
N ALA A 34 7.14 15.53 7.69
CA ALA A 34 7.54 16.28 8.88
C ALA A 34 9.08 16.45 8.98
N ALA A 35 9.84 15.45 8.54
CA ALA A 35 11.30 15.51 8.49
C ALA A 35 11.86 16.33 7.30
N GLY A 36 11.02 16.71 6.33
CA GLY A 36 11.44 17.44 5.13
C GLY A 36 12.19 16.58 4.09
N THR A 37 12.25 15.27 4.24
CA THR A 37 12.95 14.34 3.33
C THR A 37 12.01 13.56 2.41
N TYR A 38 10.72 13.91 2.40
CA TYR A 38 9.67 13.21 1.67
C TYR A 38 10.00 12.89 0.21
N SER A 39 10.53 13.83 -0.57
CA SER A 39 10.83 13.60 -2.00
C SER A 39 11.93 12.55 -2.23
N ALA A 40 12.90 12.46 -1.32
CA ALA A 40 13.98 11.47 -1.39
C ALA A 40 13.50 10.09 -0.94
N ASP A 41 12.64 10.05 0.08
CA ASP A 41 12.19 8.80 0.71
C ASP A 41 10.89 8.23 0.12
N LYS A 42 10.20 8.97 -0.77
CA LYS A 42 8.93 8.53 -1.39
C LYS A 42 9.08 7.22 -2.16
N SER A 43 10.05 7.14 -3.06
CA SER A 43 10.26 5.95 -3.92
C SER A 43 10.56 4.67 -3.13
N PRO A 44 11.51 4.67 -2.17
CA PRO A 44 11.74 3.49 -1.33
C PRO A 44 10.55 3.16 -0.42
N LEU A 45 9.81 4.17 0.07
CA LEU A 45 8.61 3.94 0.88
C LEU A 45 7.46 3.30 0.09
N ASP A 46 7.21 3.76 -1.13
CA ASP A 46 6.19 3.18 -2.02
C ASP A 46 6.57 1.74 -2.41
N SER A 47 7.87 1.47 -2.61
CA SER A 47 8.38 0.12 -2.89
C SER A 47 8.19 -0.81 -1.67
N ALA A 48 8.52 -0.33 -0.47
CA ALA A 48 8.30 -1.07 0.77
C ALA A 48 6.81 -1.35 1.04
N PHE A 49 5.92 -0.46 0.60
CA PHE A 49 4.49 -0.69 0.65
C PHE A 49 4.07 -1.82 -0.31
N TYR A 50 4.55 -1.81 -1.55
CA TYR A 50 4.25 -2.86 -2.52
C TYR A 50 4.72 -4.24 -2.04
N GLU A 51 5.94 -4.35 -1.51
CA GLU A 51 6.45 -5.61 -0.95
C GLU A 51 5.57 -6.15 0.20
N ASP A 52 5.02 -5.26 1.01
CA ASP A 52 4.12 -5.63 2.10
C ASP A 52 2.79 -6.22 1.58
N LEU A 53 2.25 -5.62 0.53
CA LEU A 53 1.05 -6.14 -0.13
C LEU A 53 1.35 -7.52 -0.76
N GLU A 54 2.49 -7.67 -1.44
CA GLU A 54 2.91 -8.96 -2.01
C GLU A 54 3.07 -10.05 -0.94
N ARG A 55 3.57 -9.71 0.26
CA ARG A 55 3.66 -10.65 1.40
C ARG A 55 2.29 -11.12 1.86
N ILE A 56 1.30 -10.24 1.90
CA ILE A 56 -0.09 -10.61 2.18
C ILE A 56 -0.59 -11.55 1.06
N CYS A 57 -0.30 -11.21 -0.20
CA CYS A 57 -0.71 -12.01 -1.35
C CYS A 57 -0.05 -13.39 -1.42
N ALA A 58 1.16 -13.54 -0.89
CA ALA A 58 1.87 -14.83 -0.81
C ALA A 58 1.17 -15.85 0.10
N ALA A 59 0.30 -15.41 1.01
CA ALA A 59 -0.48 -16.30 1.86
C ALA A 59 -1.69 -16.93 1.14
N TYR A 60 -2.05 -16.44 -0.05
CA TYR A 60 -3.18 -16.96 -0.82
C TYR A 60 -2.72 -17.98 -1.88
N PRO A 61 -3.50 -19.06 -2.10
CA PRO A 61 -3.23 -20.01 -3.17
C PRO A 61 -3.92 -19.64 -4.49
N GLY A 62 -3.39 -20.12 -5.62
CA GLY A 62 -4.08 -20.18 -6.91
C GLY A 62 -4.58 -18.85 -7.47
N GLY A 63 -5.81 -18.83 -8.00
CA GLY A 63 -6.40 -17.64 -8.64
C GLY A 63 -6.57 -16.45 -7.69
N THR A 64 -6.77 -16.70 -6.40
CA THR A 64 -6.86 -15.64 -5.37
C THR A 64 -5.54 -14.89 -5.23
N LYS A 65 -4.40 -15.58 -5.37
CA LYS A 65 -3.08 -14.94 -5.40
C LYS A 65 -2.97 -13.96 -6.56
N SER A 66 -3.37 -14.37 -7.77
CA SER A 66 -3.31 -13.50 -8.94
C SER A 66 -4.20 -12.25 -8.79
N GLY A 67 -5.41 -12.40 -8.23
CA GLY A 67 -6.27 -11.26 -7.90
C GLY A 67 -5.66 -10.33 -6.86
N CYS A 68 -5.03 -10.90 -5.82
CA CYS A 68 -4.33 -10.14 -4.79
C CYS A 68 -3.14 -9.37 -5.36
N ASP A 69 -2.26 -10.04 -6.11
CA ASP A 69 -1.07 -9.44 -6.74
C ASP A 69 -1.48 -8.30 -7.70
N SER A 70 -2.56 -8.48 -8.47
CA SER A 70 -3.09 -7.44 -9.36
C SER A 70 -3.66 -6.23 -8.60
N THR A 71 -4.33 -6.47 -7.46
CA THR A 71 -4.82 -5.40 -6.58
C THR A 71 -3.63 -4.67 -5.93
N ALA A 72 -2.62 -5.40 -5.44
CA ALA A 72 -1.40 -4.87 -4.87
C ALA A 72 -0.65 -3.96 -5.86
N TRP A 73 -0.54 -4.39 -7.12
CA TRP A 73 0.07 -3.60 -8.18
C TRP A 73 -0.71 -2.30 -8.44
N THR A 74 -2.05 -2.36 -8.48
CA THR A 74 -2.90 -1.18 -8.67
C THR A 74 -2.72 -0.17 -7.54
N TYR A 75 -2.64 -0.65 -6.29
CA TYR A 75 -2.35 0.18 -5.12
C TYR A 75 -0.98 0.85 -5.20
N TYR A 76 0.06 0.11 -5.61
CA TYR A 76 1.40 0.66 -5.81
C TYR A 76 1.43 1.73 -6.90
N GLN A 77 0.77 1.51 -8.04
CA GLN A 77 0.70 2.51 -9.10
C GLN A 77 -0.03 3.78 -8.65
N ALA A 78 -1.10 3.64 -7.85
CA ALA A 78 -1.83 4.78 -7.31
C ALA A 78 -0.94 5.66 -6.41
N VAL A 79 -0.22 5.08 -5.44
CA VAL A 79 0.67 5.86 -4.57
C VAL A 79 1.87 6.43 -5.33
N LYS A 80 2.36 5.72 -6.35
CA LYS A 80 3.45 6.19 -7.20
C LYS A 80 3.04 7.42 -8.02
N ALA A 81 1.82 7.43 -8.57
CA ALA A 81 1.30 8.51 -9.39
C ALA A 81 0.79 9.71 -8.59
N PHE A 82 0.15 9.49 -7.44
CA PHE A 82 -0.57 10.52 -6.68
C PHE A 82 0.03 10.89 -5.32
N GLY A 83 1.08 10.19 -4.87
CA GLY A 83 1.71 10.43 -3.56
C GLY A 83 2.39 11.79 -3.43
#